data_AF-A0A1B8EKB4-F1
#
_entry.id   AF-A0A1B8EKB4-F1
#
_cell.length_a   1.000
_cell.length_b   1.000
_cell.length_c   1.000
_cell.angle_alpha   90.00
_cell.angle_beta   90.00
_cell.angle_gamma   90.00
#
_symmetry.space_group_name_H-M   'P 1'
#
loop_
_entity.id
_entity.type
_entity.pdbx_description
1 polymer ?
#
loop_
_entity_poly.entity_id
_entity_poly.type
_entity_poly.pdbx_seq_one_letter_code
_entity_poly.pdbx_strand_id
1 'polypeptide(L)'
;MSTNVNNWRSSCPDFYIFLQTANLNARYSEAIDILYSTTTFDFGTRQLLCDFPSLVLPQRFALISAIEMIWEFIDLGLSPIDTKRTQLYRDMWAILAAMPNLRHLKIAVASHECPNPAPPDLKEVWLGPPKQLGKLDVFVVLVPDSYARSFNFSVDEGWNFTLDSFPDIVTMLCM
;
A
#
# COMPACT_ATOMS: atom_id res chain seq x y z
N MET A 1 18.57 30.82 -63.60
CA MET A 1 17.79 29.65 -63.14
C MET A 1 18.11 29.45 -61.67
N SER A 2 17.22 29.89 -60.77
CA SER A 2 17.32 29.65 -59.33
C SER A 2 15.93 29.22 -58.87
N THR A 3 15.78 27.95 -58.54
CA THR A 3 14.53 27.36 -58.07
C THR A 3 14.42 27.60 -56.57
N ASN A 4 13.44 28.42 -56.20
CA ASN A 4 13.11 28.78 -54.84
C ASN A 4 12.43 27.58 -54.15
N VAL A 5 13.22 26.83 -53.37
CA VAL A 5 12.74 25.75 -52.50
C VAL A 5 12.21 26.41 -51.24
N ASN A 6 10.94 26.82 -51.19
CA ASN A 6 10.21 27.16 -49.95
C ASN A 6 8.75 27.47 -50.28
N ASN A 7 7.89 26.46 -50.47
CA ASN A 7 6.44 26.68 -50.42
C ASN A 7 5.56 25.43 -50.20
N TRP A 8 5.93 24.54 -49.29
CA TRP A 8 5.11 23.34 -48.98
C TRP A 8 4.81 23.14 -47.48
N ARG A 9 4.73 24.22 -46.70
CA ARG A 9 4.18 24.17 -45.34
C ARG A 9 2.88 24.95 -45.29
N SER A 10 1.74 24.31 -45.56
CA SER A 10 0.43 24.73 -45.01
C SER A 10 -0.79 24.06 -45.68
N SER A 11 -0.88 22.73 -45.76
CA SER A 11 -2.16 22.08 -46.16
C SER A 11 -2.28 20.59 -45.77
N CYS A 12 -1.96 20.21 -44.53
CA CYS A 12 -2.37 18.90 -43.99
C CYS A 12 -3.02 19.08 -42.62
N PRO A 13 -4.36 18.95 -42.49
CA PRO A 13 -5.07 18.97 -41.21
C PRO A 13 -4.56 17.89 -40.23
N ASP A 14 -4.05 16.79 -40.76
CA ASP A 14 -3.61 15.63 -39.98
C ASP A 14 -2.36 15.91 -39.11
N PHE A 15 -1.48 16.81 -39.55
CA PHE A 15 -0.23 17.08 -38.82
C PHE A 15 -0.48 17.87 -37.51
N TYR A 16 -1.48 18.74 -37.50
CA TYR A 16 -1.88 19.48 -36.30
C TYR A 16 -2.59 18.58 -35.28
N ILE A 17 -3.37 17.60 -35.74
CA ILE A 17 -4.05 16.63 -34.88
C ILE A 17 -3.03 15.68 -34.25
N PHE A 18 -2.04 15.18 -34.99
CA PHE A 18 -0.97 14.34 -34.45
C PHE A 18 -0.10 15.07 -33.42
N LEU A 19 0.26 16.34 -33.68
CA LEU A 19 1.03 17.13 -32.72
C LEU A 19 0.20 17.49 -31.48
N GLN A 20 -1.10 17.79 -31.61
CA GLN A 20 -1.97 18.04 -30.45
C GLN A 20 -2.21 16.78 -29.61
N THR A 21 -2.48 15.63 -30.24
CA THR A 21 -2.63 14.35 -29.52
C THR A 21 -1.32 13.90 -28.87
N ALA A 22 -0.18 14.07 -29.54
CA ALA A 22 1.13 13.81 -28.93
C ALA A 22 1.44 14.77 -27.76
N ASN A 23 1.08 16.06 -27.87
CA ASN A 23 1.29 17.04 -26.79
C ASN A 23 0.32 16.81 -25.61
N LEU A 24 -0.93 16.44 -25.87
CA LEU A 24 -1.87 15.99 -24.85
C LEU A 24 -1.34 14.74 -24.14
N ASN A 25 -0.97 13.70 -24.87
CA ASN A 25 -0.40 12.48 -24.32
C ASN A 25 0.89 12.73 -23.53
N ALA A 26 1.74 13.66 -23.99
CA ALA A 26 2.95 14.06 -23.27
C ALA A 26 2.63 14.78 -21.95
N ARG A 27 1.71 15.76 -21.95
CA ARG A 27 1.29 16.43 -20.71
C ARG A 27 0.59 15.50 -19.73
N TYR A 28 -0.22 14.57 -20.22
CA TYR A 28 -0.82 13.53 -19.37
C TYR A 28 0.24 12.55 -18.85
N SER A 29 1.29 12.25 -19.62
CA SER A 29 2.38 11.39 -19.14
C SER A 29 3.18 12.02 -18.00
N GLU A 30 3.51 13.32 -18.08
CA GLU A 30 4.19 14.04 -17.00
C GLU A 30 3.30 14.16 -15.75
N ALA A 31 2.01 14.40 -15.94
CA ALA A 31 1.05 14.49 -14.82
C ALA A 31 0.84 13.15 -14.10
N ILE A 32 0.99 12.02 -14.81
CA ILE A 32 0.84 10.68 -14.21
C ILE A 32 1.95 10.41 -13.19
N ASP A 33 3.19 10.80 -13.48
CA ASP A 33 4.30 10.58 -12.54
C ASP A 33 4.09 11.42 -11.26
N ILE A 34 3.60 12.65 -11.40
CA ILE A 34 3.20 13.49 -10.27
C ILE A 34 2.08 12.83 -9.48
N LEU A 35 1.03 12.34 -10.16
CA LEU A 35 -0.10 11.69 -9.51
C LEU A 35 0.36 10.50 -8.66
N TYR A 36 1.16 9.58 -9.21
CA TYR A 36 1.60 8.39 -8.46
C TYR A 36 2.59 8.69 -7.35
N SER A 37 3.43 9.73 -7.50
CA SER A 37 4.43 10.09 -6.48
C SER A 37 3.88 10.93 -5.33
N THR A 38 2.78 11.66 -5.54
CA THR A 38 2.20 12.58 -4.55
C THR A 38 0.89 12.10 -3.94
N THR A 39 0.23 11.11 -4.54
CA THR A 39 -1.03 10.56 -4.02
C THR A 39 -0.74 9.56 -2.91
N THR A 40 -1.49 9.68 -1.81
CA THR A 40 -1.62 8.61 -0.82
C THR A 40 -2.61 7.59 -1.33
N PHE A 41 -2.13 6.37 -1.58
CA PHE A 41 -2.98 5.29 -2.06
C PHE A 41 -3.68 4.60 -0.90
N ASP A 42 -5.00 4.51 -0.97
CA ASP A 42 -5.81 3.67 -0.10
C ASP A 42 -6.25 2.40 -0.84
N PHE A 43 -5.87 1.26 -0.29
CA PHE A 43 -6.27 -0.04 -0.80
C PHE A 43 -7.34 -0.62 0.12
N GLY A 44 -8.61 -0.38 -0.24
CA GLY A 44 -9.76 -0.86 0.54
C GLY A 44 -9.90 -2.38 0.64
N THR A 45 -9.09 -3.16 -0.09
CA THR A 45 -8.97 -4.61 0.12
C THR A 45 -7.52 -5.08 -0.06
N ARG A 46 -7.16 -6.15 0.64
CA ARG A 46 -5.88 -6.84 0.46
C ARG A 46 -5.67 -7.31 -0.98
N GLN A 47 -6.72 -7.85 -1.61
CA GLN A 47 -6.65 -8.37 -2.97
C GLN A 47 -6.24 -7.28 -3.97
N LEU A 48 -6.73 -6.05 -3.76
CA LEU A 48 -6.34 -4.93 -4.60
C LEU A 48 -4.84 -4.66 -4.50
N LEU A 49 -4.23 -4.66 -3.32
CA LEU A 49 -2.76 -4.50 -3.20
C LEU A 49 -2.01 -5.63 -3.94
N CYS A 50 -2.48 -6.88 -3.83
CA CYS A 50 -1.84 -8.01 -4.49
C CYS A 50 -1.93 -7.92 -6.03
N ASP A 51 -3.06 -7.47 -6.56
CA ASP A 51 -3.30 -7.37 -8.00
C ASP A 51 -2.71 -6.11 -8.59
N PHE A 52 -2.59 -5.03 -7.80
CA PHE A 52 -2.18 -3.71 -8.27
C PHE A 52 -0.85 -3.68 -9.05
N PRO A 53 0.22 -4.39 -8.65
CA PRO A 53 1.45 -4.49 -9.46
C PRO A 53 1.23 -5.00 -10.89
N SER A 54 0.18 -5.78 -11.15
CA SER A 54 -0.18 -6.27 -12.48
C SER A 54 -1.10 -5.32 -13.26
N LEU A 55 -1.79 -4.42 -12.56
CA LEU A 55 -2.73 -3.46 -13.14
C LEU A 55 -2.07 -2.15 -13.58
N VAL A 56 -0.88 -1.84 -13.05
CA VAL A 56 -0.13 -0.63 -13.38
C VAL A 56 1.24 -0.96 -13.96
N LEU A 57 1.76 -0.04 -14.77
CA LEU A 57 3.12 -0.20 -15.30
C LEU A 57 4.14 -0.25 -14.15
N PRO A 58 5.17 -1.12 -14.20
CA PRO A 58 6.16 -1.25 -13.12
C PRO A 58 6.81 0.07 -12.73
N GLN A 59 7.08 0.95 -13.71
CA GLN A 59 7.63 2.28 -13.46
C GLN A 59 6.70 3.16 -12.61
N ARG A 60 5.38 3.01 -12.75
CA ARG A 60 4.39 3.79 -11.98
C ARG A 60 4.20 3.22 -10.59
N PHE A 61 4.18 1.89 -10.48
CA PHE A 61 4.19 1.21 -9.19
C PHE A 61 5.39 1.65 -8.34
N ALA A 62 6.57 1.76 -8.97
CA ALA A 62 7.77 2.21 -8.30
C ALA A 62 7.70 3.67 -7.81
N LEU A 63 6.84 4.52 -8.36
CA LEU A 63 6.70 5.93 -7.92
C LEU A 63 5.89 6.09 -6.63
N ILE A 64 5.11 5.08 -6.23
CA ILE A 64 4.25 5.18 -5.05
C ILE A 64 5.10 5.37 -3.80
N SER A 65 4.80 6.44 -3.08
CA SER A 65 5.54 6.86 -1.90
C SER A 65 4.73 6.81 -0.61
N ALA A 66 3.40 6.83 -0.71
CA ALA A 66 2.50 6.89 0.43
C ALA A 66 1.33 5.91 0.30
N ILE A 67 1.13 5.10 1.32
CA ILE A 67 0.02 4.15 1.45
C ILE A 67 -0.62 4.30 2.83
N GLU A 68 -1.94 4.37 2.85
CA GLU A 68 -2.74 4.19 4.07
C GLU A 68 -3.75 3.08 3.80
N MET A 69 -3.98 2.16 4.75
CA MET A 69 -4.95 1.09 4.53
C MET A 69 -5.44 0.47 5.82
N ILE A 70 -6.63 -0.13 5.73
CA ILE A 70 -7.25 -0.94 6.77
C ILE A 70 -7.45 -2.35 6.21
N TRP A 71 -6.92 -3.35 6.91
CA TRP A 71 -6.90 -4.74 6.48
C TRP A 71 -7.49 -5.66 7.49
N GLU A 72 -8.50 -6.39 7.08
CA GLU A 72 -9.14 -7.41 7.90
C GLU A 72 -8.37 -8.73 7.82
N PHE A 73 -7.73 -9.09 8.92
CA PHE A 73 -7.10 -10.39 9.16
C PHE A 73 -7.77 -11.06 10.34
N ILE A 74 -8.95 -11.62 10.07
CA ILE A 74 -9.73 -12.35 11.07
C ILE A 74 -8.94 -13.60 11.48
N ASP A 75 -8.81 -13.81 12.79
CA ASP A 75 -8.16 -14.96 13.44
C ASP A 75 -6.65 -15.11 13.14
N LEU A 76 -5.93 -14.05 12.81
CA LEU A 76 -4.48 -14.13 12.54
C LEU A 76 -3.71 -14.59 13.79
N GLY A 77 -2.99 -15.71 13.66
CA GLY A 77 -2.23 -16.31 14.75
C GLY A 77 -3.09 -16.99 15.83
N LEU A 78 -4.39 -17.15 15.60
CA LEU A 78 -5.27 -17.86 16.53
C LEU A 78 -5.23 -19.38 16.28
N SER A 79 -5.50 -20.16 17.32
CA SER A 79 -5.52 -21.63 17.24
C SER A 79 -6.86 -22.13 16.69
N PRO A 80 -6.87 -23.08 15.73
CA PRO A 80 -5.70 -23.68 15.08
C PRO A 80 -5.03 -22.70 14.11
N ILE A 81 -3.69 -22.61 14.16
CA ILE A 81 -2.92 -21.67 13.33
C ILE A 81 -3.17 -21.97 11.85
N ASP A 82 -3.84 -21.04 11.17
CA ASP A 82 -4.02 -21.09 9.73
C ASP A 82 -2.72 -20.64 9.04
N THR A 83 -1.95 -21.61 8.56
CA THR A 83 -0.68 -21.38 7.85
C THR A 83 -0.89 -20.58 6.57
N LYS A 84 -2.05 -20.70 5.90
CA LYS A 84 -2.34 -19.93 4.69
C LYS A 84 -2.57 -18.47 5.01
N ARG A 85 -3.40 -18.15 6.03
CA ARG A 85 -3.61 -16.75 6.47
C ARG A 85 -2.31 -16.11 6.93
N THR A 86 -1.50 -16.87 7.67
CA THR A 86 -0.19 -16.40 8.15
C THR A 86 0.77 -16.13 6.99
N GLN A 87 0.80 -17.00 5.98
CA GLN A 87 1.62 -16.78 4.78
C GLN A 87 1.13 -15.57 3.98
N LEU A 88 -0.19 -15.42 3.81
CA LEU A 88 -0.78 -14.26 3.14
C LEU A 88 -0.43 -12.94 3.84
N TYR A 89 -0.43 -12.93 5.17
CA TYR A 89 0.03 -11.78 5.95
C TYR A 89 1.51 -11.48 5.68
N ARG A 90 2.38 -12.50 5.60
CA ARG A 90 3.81 -12.30 5.30
C ARG A 90 4.07 -11.81 3.87
N ASP A 91 3.42 -12.41 2.88
CA ASP A 91 3.59 -12.08 1.46
C ASP A 91 3.24 -10.61 1.20
N MET A 92 2.24 -10.11 1.90
CA MET A 92 1.79 -8.74 1.85
C MET A 92 2.85 -7.75 2.37
N TRP A 93 3.50 -8.03 3.50
CA TRP A 93 4.64 -7.23 3.94
C TRP A 93 5.80 -7.30 2.95
N ALA A 94 5.99 -8.44 2.27
CA ALA A 94 6.99 -8.56 1.21
C ALA A 94 6.67 -7.68 -0.02
N ILE A 95 5.40 -7.53 -0.40
CA ILE A 95 4.98 -6.59 -1.46
C ILE A 95 5.33 -5.16 -1.07
N LEU A 96 4.99 -4.74 0.16
CA LEU A 96 5.30 -3.40 0.67
C LEU A 96 6.82 -3.16 0.74
N ALA A 97 7.59 -4.16 1.18
CA ALA A 97 9.04 -4.08 1.22
C ALA A 97 9.69 -4.00 -0.18
N ALA A 98 9.00 -4.49 -1.22
CA ALA A 98 9.46 -4.40 -2.60
C ALA A 98 9.17 -3.03 -3.26
N MET A 99 8.46 -2.12 -2.59
CA MET A 99 8.18 -0.78 -3.10
C MET A 99 9.37 0.17 -2.85
N PRO A 100 10.10 0.60 -3.88
CA PRO A 100 11.39 1.28 -3.71
C PRO A 100 11.27 2.71 -3.16
N ASN A 101 10.15 3.38 -3.40
CA ASN A 101 9.94 4.77 -2.98
C ASN A 101 8.95 4.90 -1.81
N LEU A 102 8.50 3.80 -1.22
CA LEU A 102 7.59 3.83 -0.09
C LEU A 102 8.28 4.51 1.09
N ARG A 103 7.70 5.60 1.59
CA ARG A 103 8.20 6.42 2.70
C ARG A 103 7.13 6.69 3.74
N HIS A 104 5.86 6.60 3.38
CA HIS A 104 4.74 6.75 4.27
C HIS A 104 3.88 5.49 4.22
N LEU A 105 3.72 4.84 5.36
CA LEU A 105 2.88 3.66 5.52
C LEU A 105 2.05 3.77 6.80
N LYS A 106 0.72 3.79 6.64
CA LYS A 106 -0.23 3.69 7.75
C LYS A 106 -1.12 2.45 7.61
N ILE A 107 -1.04 1.66 8.67
CA ILE A 107 -1.30 0.24 8.78
C ILE A 107 -2.40 -0.31 9.67
N ALA A 108 -3.70 -0.21 9.43
CA ALA A 108 -4.62 -0.85 10.37
C ALA A 108 -4.82 -2.34 10.06
N VAL A 109 -4.53 -3.22 11.02
CA VAL A 109 -4.79 -4.66 10.91
C VAL A 109 -6.00 -4.98 11.81
N ALA A 110 -7.16 -5.14 11.20
CA ALA A 110 -8.43 -5.38 11.88
C ALA A 110 -8.64 -6.88 12.14
N SER A 111 -9.10 -7.19 13.35
CA SER A 111 -9.49 -8.53 13.77
C SER A 111 -10.61 -8.39 14.80
N HIS A 112 -11.24 -9.52 15.13
CA HIS A 112 -12.11 -9.64 16.30
C HIS A 112 -11.32 -9.49 17.60
N GLU A 113 -11.99 -9.62 18.74
CA GLU A 113 -11.35 -9.57 20.05
C GLU A 113 -10.29 -10.67 20.21
N CYS A 114 -9.13 -10.29 20.73
CA CYS A 114 -8.03 -11.17 21.08
C CYS A 114 -8.51 -12.21 22.11
N PRO A 115 -8.25 -13.51 21.91
CA PRO A 115 -8.62 -14.52 22.88
C PRO A 115 -7.88 -14.32 24.21
N ASN A 116 -8.54 -14.70 25.31
CA ASN A 116 -7.97 -14.67 26.65
C ASN A 116 -7.99 -16.09 27.26
N PRO A 117 -6.81 -16.72 27.50
CA PRO A 117 -5.46 -16.17 27.33
C PRO A 117 -5.02 -16.10 25.87
N ALA A 118 -4.21 -15.08 25.55
CA ALA A 118 -3.65 -14.92 24.22
C ALA A 118 -2.61 -16.01 23.91
N PRO A 119 -2.57 -16.52 22.66
CA PRO A 119 -1.51 -17.42 22.22
C PRO A 119 -0.11 -16.83 22.49
N PRO A 120 0.86 -17.65 22.95
CA PRO A 120 2.18 -17.17 23.35
C PRO A 120 3.00 -16.56 22.21
N ASP A 121 2.74 -16.96 20.96
CA ASP A 121 3.42 -16.49 19.75
C ASP A 121 2.67 -15.36 19.03
N LEU A 122 1.50 -14.95 19.52
CA LEU A 122 0.61 -14.00 18.85
C LEU A 122 1.31 -12.67 18.55
N LYS A 123 2.08 -12.14 19.51
CA LYS A 123 2.82 -10.89 19.36
C LYS A 123 3.82 -10.95 18.20
N GLU A 124 4.56 -12.05 18.08
CA GLU A 124 5.55 -12.23 17.01
C GLU A 124 4.89 -12.49 15.66
N VAL A 125 3.75 -13.18 15.61
CA VAL A 125 2.98 -13.34 14.37
C VAL A 125 2.51 -11.99 13.82
N TRP A 126 2.02 -11.10 14.69
CA TRP A 126 1.50 -9.80 14.31
C TRP A 126 2.61 -8.78 14.02
N LEU A 127 3.57 -8.63 14.94
CA LEU A 127 4.57 -7.56 14.90
C LEU A 127 5.87 -7.96 14.22
N GLY A 128 6.15 -9.26 14.06
CA GLY A 128 7.38 -9.75 13.42
C GLY A 128 7.55 -9.29 11.97
N PRO A 129 6.56 -9.47 11.08
CA PRO A 129 6.67 -9.04 9.69
C PRO A 129 6.87 -7.52 9.48
N PRO A 130 6.14 -6.61 10.15
CA PRO A 130 6.40 -5.17 10.04
C PRO A 130 7.83 -4.76 10.43
N LYS A 131 8.46 -5.43 11.41
CA LYS A 131 9.86 -5.17 11.82
C LYS A 131 10.87 -5.40 10.69
N GLN A 132 10.51 -6.16 9.65
CA GLN A 132 11.40 -6.46 8.53
C GLN A 132 11.47 -5.32 7.52
N LEU A 133 10.54 -4.36 7.57
CA LEU A 133 10.59 -3.20 6.69
C LEU A 133 11.75 -2.28 7.11
N GLY A 134 12.27 -1.51 6.17
CA GLY A 134 13.26 -0.48 6.46
C GLY A 134 12.68 0.65 7.31
N LYS A 135 13.52 1.64 7.64
CA LYS A 135 13.04 2.87 8.26
C LYS A 135 12.29 3.69 7.21
N LEU A 136 11.00 3.92 7.44
CA LEU A 136 10.18 4.84 6.63
C LEU A 136 10.09 6.20 7.34
N ASP A 137 9.72 7.25 6.61
CA ASP A 137 9.53 8.59 7.18
C ASP A 137 8.31 8.60 8.12
N VAL A 138 7.24 7.91 7.72
CA VAL A 138 6.06 7.62 8.54
C VAL A 138 5.78 6.13 8.45
N PHE A 139 5.82 5.43 9.59
CA PHE A 139 5.43 4.04 9.67
C PHE A 139 4.57 3.84 10.91
N VAL A 140 3.27 3.67 10.71
CA VAL A 140 2.31 3.45 11.79
C VAL A 140 1.60 2.12 11.56
N VAL A 141 1.66 1.22 12.53
CA VAL A 141 0.90 -0.02 12.54
C VAL A 141 -0.19 0.13 13.60
N LEU A 142 -1.45 0.01 13.21
CA LEU A 142 -2.58 0.02 14.12
C LEU A 142 -3.08 -1.41 14.34
N VAL A 143 -3.19 -1.83 15.60
CA VAL A 143 -3.75 -3.14 15.96
C VAL A 143 -5.02 -2.97 16.81
N PRO A 144 -5.88 -3.99 16.92
CA PRO A 144 -7.10 -3.86 17.69
C PRO A 144 -6.81 -3.65 19.19
N ASP A 145 -7.68 -2.93 19.90
CA ASP A 145 -7.49 -2.57 21.32
C ASP A 145 -7.27 -3.81 22.23
N SER A 146 -7.98 -4.90 21.96
CA SER A 146 -7.79 -6.16 22.69
C SER A 146 -6.38 -6.75 22.53
N TYR A 147 -5.81 -6.67 21.31
CA TYR A 147 -4.45 -7.10 21.01
C TYR A 147 -3.43 -6.15 21.63
N ALA A 148 -3.69 -4.84 21.56
CA ALA A 148 -2.83 -3.83 22.16
C ALA A 148 -2.63 -4.05 23.67
N ARG A 149 -3.72 -4.37 24.38
CA ARG A 149 -3.67 -4.77 25.80
C ARG A 149 -2.87 -6.05 26.01
N SER A 150 -3.04 -7.05 25.14
CA SER A 150 -2.31 -8.33 25.24
C SER A 150 -0.82 -8.20 24.95
N PHE A 151 -0.40 -7.25 24.09
CA PHE A 151 1.00 -7.10 23.68
C PHE A 151 1.85 -6.26 24.65
N ASN A 152 1.24 -5.72 25.70
CA ASN A 152 1.86 -4.77 26.64
C ASN A 152 2.48 -3.57 25.91
N PHE A 153 1.64 -2.84 25.17
CA PHE A 153 1.96 -1.65 24.35
C PHE A 153 2.90 -0.60 24.96
N SER A 154 3.09 -0.59 26.28
CA SER A 154 3.89 0.39 27.00
C SER A 154 5.41 0.21 26.87
N VAL A 155 5.90 -0.83 26.20
CA VAL A 155 7.33 -1.09 26.03
C VAL A 155 7.74 -0.81 24.59
N ASP A 156 8.48 0.28 24.38
CA ASP A 156 9.10 0.58 23.09
C ASP A 156 10.27 -0.39 22.86
N GLU A 157 9.99 -1.49 22.15
CA GLU A 157 10.93 -2.60 21.92
C GLU A 157 11.89 -2.33 20.74
N GLY A 158 12.20 -1.06 20.46
CA GLY A 158 13.14 -0.69 19.40
C GLY A 158 12.60 -0.96 18.00
N TRP A 159 11.29 -0.75 17.80
CA TRP A 159 10.66 -0.91 16.50
C TRP A 159 11.06 0.24 15.56
N ASN A 160 11.02 -0.04 14.26
CA ASN A 160 11.15 0.97 13.21
C ASN A 160 9.81 1.66 12.87
N PHE A 161 8.73 1.33 13.60
CA PHE A 161 7.39 1.86 13.43
C PHE A 161 6.78 2.30 14.75
N THR A 162 5.83 3.23 14.66
CA THR A 162 4.90 3.56 15.73
C THR A 162 3.79 2.52 15.76
N LEU A 163 3.54 1.94 16.92
CA LEU A 163 2.40 1.05 17.13
C LEU A 163 1.28 1.84 17.81
N ASP A 164 0.09 1.79 17.24
CA ASP A 164 -1.11 2.48 17.76
C ASP A 164 -2.28 1.49 17.84
N SER A 165 -3.37 1.84 18.53
CA SER A 165 -4.53 0.98 18.66
C SER A 165 -5.78 1.56 17.98
N PHE A 166 -6.71 0.68 17.63
CA PHE A 166 -8.03 1.06 17.14
C PHE A 166 -9.10 0.04 17.56
N PRO A 167 -10.40 0.37 17.43
CA PRO A 167 -11.47 -0.52 17.89
C PRO A 167 -11.45 -1.89 17.21
N ASP A 168 -11.68 -2.94 17.99
CA ASP A 168 -11.89 -4.31 17.48
C ASP A 168 -13.08 -4.39 16.51
N ILE A 169 -13.06 -5.36 15.59
CA ILE A 169 -14.22 -5.64 14.74
C ILE A 169 -15.34 -6.18 15.64
N VAL A 170 -16.35 -5.34 15.87
CA VAL A 170 -17.55 -5.72 16.59
C VAL A 170 -18.38 -6.64 15.71
N THR A 171 -18.44 -7.92 16.05
CA THR A 171 -19.49 -8.79 15.52
C THR A 171 -20.81 -8.27 16.08
N MET A 172 -21.59 -7.52 15.29
CA MET A 172 -23.00 -7.33 15.63
C MET A 172 -23.68 -8.69 15.53
N LEU A 173 -23.68 -9.45 16.62
CA LEU A 173 -24.71 -10.42 16.88
C LEU A 173 -26.00 -9.60 16.98
N CYS A 174 -26.71 -9.46 15.85
CA CYS A 174 -28.12 -9.14 15.90
C CYS A 174 -28.77 -10.26 16.70
N MET A 175 -29.02 -10.00 17.99
CA MET A 175 -30.00 -10.73 18.78
C MET A 175 -31.41 -10.24 18.41
#